data_AF-A0AAU3QD89-F1
#
_entry.id   AF-A0AAU3QD89-F1
#
_cell.length_a   1.000
_cell.length_b   1.000
_cell.length_c   1.000
_cell.angle_alpha   90.00
_cell.angle_beta   90.00
_cell.angle_gamma   90.00
#
_symmetry.space_group_name_H-M   'P 1'
#
loop_
_entity.id
_entity.type
_entity.pdbx_description
1 polymer ?
#
loop_
_entity_poly.entity_id
_entity_poly.type
_entity_poly.pdbx_seq_one_letter_code
_entity_poly.pdbx_strand_id
1 'polypeptide(L)'
;MEIDGIDADGFLTWWQGRLANADRGALLAANPEHYLADSADGVVEIIETIGSGPLRFFLTFHEGVAIEGEDHETYPVRIGGTGRLADGAEVARVMHEFGDGPRGLHIRLTIQFPASAPEHVFTGHQWHFACEFLNWLEAAHAAR
;
A
#
# COMPACT_ATOMS: atom_id res chain seq x y z
N MET A 1 7.85 -1.66 10.00
CA MET A 1 9.01 -2.37 9.39
C MET A 1 10.17 -1.38 9.34
N GLU A 2 11.40 -1.78 9.70
CA GLU A 2 12.60 -0.95 9.60
C GLU A 2 13.62 -1.63 8.66
N ILE A 3 14.15 -0.91 7.67
CA ILE A 3 15.10 -1.45 6.68
C ILE A 3 16.32 -0.55 6.54
N ASP A 4 17.50 -1.18 6.59
CA ASP A 4 18.79 -0.52 6.52
C ASP A 4 19.11 -0.06 5.08
N GLY A 5 19.79 1.09 4.95
CA GLY A 5 20.37 1.51 3.67
C GLY A 5 19.38 2.13 2.67
N ILE A 6 18.15 2.43 3.09
CA ILE A 6 17.19 3.29 2.38
C ILE A 6 16.46 4.18 3.38
N ASP A 7 16.33 5.47 3.08
CA ASP A 7 15.59 6.47 3.84
C ASP A 7 14.18 6.67 3.25
N ALA A 8 13.31 7.36 4.00
CA ALA A 8 11.93 7.61 3.62
C ALA A 8 11.82 8.37 2.29
N ASP A 9 12.61 9.42 2.11
CA ASP A 9 12.61 10.24 0.90
C ASP A 9 12.98 9.42 -0.35
N GLY A 10 14.04 8.62 -0.26
CA GLY A 10 14.49 7.78 -1.36
C GLY A 10 13.45 6.71 -1.73
N PHE A 11 12.83 6.06 -0.73
CA PHE A 11 11.76 5.10 -1.01
C PHE A 11 10.52 5.76 -1.60
N LEU A 12 10.06 6.87 -1.02
CA LEU A 12 8.87 7.58 -1.47
C LEU A 12 9.05 8.10 -2.90
N THR A 13 10.20 8.67 -3.22
CA THR A 13 10.53 9.11 -4.59
C THR A 13 10.44 7.95 -5.57
N TRP A 14 11.02 6.79 -5.23
CA TRP A 14 10.95 5.61 -6.09
C TRP A 14 9.52 5.09 -6.24
N TRP A 15 8.81 4.88 -5.13
CA TRP A 15 7.49 4.25 -5.10
C TRP A 15 6.41 5.12 -5.77
N GLN A 16 6.35 6.41 -5.42
CA GLN A 16 5.44 7.36 -6.07
C GLN A 16 5.75 7.52 -7.55
N GLY A 17 7.02 7.43 -7.95
CA GLY A 17 7.43 7.39 -9.35
C GLY A 17 6.83 6.21 -10.12
N ARG A 18 6.77 5.01 -9.53
CA ARG A 18 6.15 3.83 -10.17
C ARG A 18 4.65 4.01 -10.36
N LEU A 19 3.98 4.55 -9.34
CA LEU A 19 2.55 4.86 -9.42
C LEU A 19 2.27 5.93 -10.49
N ALA A 20 3.03 7.04 -10.48
CA ALA A 20 2.82 8.16 -11.39
C ALA A 20 3.12 7.82 -12.87
N ASN A 21 4.06 6.91 -13.11
CA ASN A 21 4.43 6.48 -14.47
C ASN A 21 3.66 5.23 -14.94
N ALA A 22 2.67 4.75 -14.18
CA ALA A 22 1.93 3.52 -14.47
C ALA A 22 2.87 2.32 -14.74
N ASP A 23 3.91 2.17 -13.92
CA ASP A 23 4.90 1.10 -14.04
C ASP A 23 4.32 -0.23 -13.56
N ARG A 24 3.47 -0.82 -14.40
CA ARG A 24 2.80 -2.10 -14.15
C ARG A 24 3.79 -3.21 -13.81
N GLY A 25 4.99 -3.20 -14.41
CA GLY A 25 6.01 -4.20 -14.16
C GLY A 25 6.46 -4.18 -12.70
N ALA A 26 6.78 -3.00 -12.17
CA ALA A 26 7.16 -2.83 -10.77
C ALA A 26 5.99 -3.11 -9.80
N LEU A 27 4.76 -2.72 -10.16
CA LEU A 27 3.59 -2.96 -9.31
C LEU A 27 3.24 -4.45 -9.24
N LEU A 28 3.28 -5.19 -10.35
CA LEU A 28 3.02 -6.64 -10.35
C LEU A 28 4.15 -7.44 -9.70
N ALA A 29 5.40 -7.00 -9.81
CA ALA A 29 6.54 -7.71 -9.20
C ALA A 29 6.54 -7.64 -7.66
N ALA A 30 5.74 -6.76 -7.06
CA ALA A 30 5.69 -6.56 -5.62
C ALA A 30 5.16 -7.77 -4.86
N ASN A 31 4.20 -8.49 -5.43
CA ASN A 31 3.56 -9.61 -4.75
C ASN A 31 3.02 -10.60 -5.81
N PRO A 32 3.25 -11.93 -5.68
CA PRO A 32 2.69 -12.92 -6.58
C PRO A 32 1.15 -12.92 -6.62
N GLU A 33 0.49 -12.31 -5.63
CA GLU A 33 -0.95 -12.15 -5.58
C GLU A 33 -1.46 -10.91 -6.33
N HIS A 34 -0.58 -10.12 -6.95
CA HIS A 34 -0.98 -9.05 -7.86
C HIS A 34 -1.24 -9.62 -9.27
N TYR A 35 -2.50 -9.58 -9.70
CA TYR A 35 -2.92 -10.00 -11.04
C TYR A 35 -3.10 -8.80 -11.99
N LEU A 36 -3.43 -7.64 -11.44
CA LEU A 36 -3.54 -6.36 -12.13
C LEU A 36 -3.19 -5.23 -11.16
N ALA A 37 -2.43 -4.24 -11.64
CA ALA A 37 -2.17 -2.99 -10.94
C ALA A 37 -1.87 -1.91 -12.00
N ASP A 38 -2.92 -1.27 -12.49
CA ASP A 38 -2.83 -0.27 -13.56
C ASP A 38 -3.22 1.11 -13.00
N SER A 39 -2.28 2.05 -13.00
CA SER A 39 -2.52 3.44 -12.60
C SER A 39 -2.97 4.28 -13.78
N ALA A 40 -4.13 4.93 -13.67
CA ALA A 40 -4.62 5.90 -14.66
C ALA A 40 -5.46 6.98 -13.96
N ASP A 41 -5.28 8.23 -14.37
CA ASP A 41 -6.10 9.38 -13.92
C ASP A 41 -6.25 9.50 -12.39
N GLY A 42 -5.19 9.20 -11.64
CA GLY A 42 -5.17 9.26 -10.17
C GLY A 42 -5.87 8.11 -9.45
N VAL A 43 -6.25 7.06 -10.19
CA VAL A 43 -6.84 5.83 -9.69
C VAL A 43 -5.92 4.66 -10.02
N VAL A 44 -5.76 3.73 -9.08
CA VAL A 44 -5.11 2.44 -9.33
C VAL A 44 -6.19 1.37 -9.41
N GLU A 45 -6.36 0.78 -10.59
CA GLU A 45 -7.18 -0.41 -10.74
C GLU A 45 -6.37 -1.65 -10.34
N ILE A 46 -6.88 -2.39 -9.35
CA ILE A 46 -6.18 -3.52 -8.74
C ILE A 46 -7.03 -4.77 -8.86
N ILE A 47 -6.39 -5.89 -9.22
CA ILE A 47 -6.92 -7.23 -9.01
C ILE A 47 -5.86 -7.98 -8.22
N GLU A 48 -6.17 -8.31 -6.97
CA GLU A 48 -5.28 -9.05 -6.09
C GLU A 48 -6.06 -9.97 -5.14
N THR A 49 -5.37 -10.91 -4.50
CA THR A 49 -5.99 -11.71 -3.44
C THR A 49 -6.31 -10.84 -2.23
N ILE A 50 -7.59 -10.77 -1.86
CA ILE A 50 -8.03 -10.22 -0.56
C ILE A 50 -8.83 -11.30 0.15
N GLY A 51 -8.27 -11.85 1.22
CA GLY A 51 -8.86 -12.97 1.95
C GLY A 51 -8.72 -14.29 1.21
N SER A 52 -9.84 -14.83 0.73
CA SER A 52 -9.90 -16.20 0.16
C SER A 52 -9.90 -16.24 -1.37
N GLY A 53 -9.82 -15.10 -2.06
CA GLY A 53 -9.76 -15.06 -3.51
C GLY A 53 -9.49 -13.67 -4.10
N PRO A 54 -9.40 -13.59 -5.44
CA PRO A 54 -9.14 -12.33 -6.12
C PRO A 54 -10.31 -11.36 -5.99
N LEU A 55 -9.99 -10.10 -5.69
CA LEU A 55 -10.93 -8.98 -5.68
C LEU A 55 -10.46 -7.91 -6.66
N ARG A 56 -11.39 -7.41 -7.49
CA ARG A 56 -11.15 -6.22 -8.31
C ARG A 56 -11.67 -4.98 -7.59
N PHE A 57 -10.81 -3.99 -7.39
CA PHE A 57 -11.19 -2.71 -6.78
C PHE A 57 -10.35 -1.55 -7.35
N PHE A 58 -10.76 -0.33 -7.01
CA PHE A 58 -10.18 0.92 -7.48
C PHE A 58 -9.72 1.71 -6.27
N LEU A 59 -8.41 1.92 -6.15
CA LEU A 59 -7.79 2.66 -5.07
C LEU A 59 -7.53 4.11 -5.50
N THR A 60 -8.03 5.06 -4.71
CA THR A 60 -7.73 6.49 -4.88
C THR A 60 -7.05 7.00 -3.63
N PHE A 61 -5.88 7.62 -3.79
CA PHE A 61 -5.21 8.33 -2.70
C PHE A 61 -5.77 9.75 -2.56
N HIS A 62 -6.08 10.16 -1.34
CA HIS A 62 -6.62 11.50 -1.06
C HIS A 62 -6.42 11.90 0.40
N GLU A 63 -6.53 13.21 0.65
CA GLU A 63 -6.49 13.76 2.00
C GLU A 63 -7.77 13.43 2.79
N GLY A 64 -7.68 13.47 4.13
CA GLY A 64 -8.85 13.33 5.01
C GLY A 64 -9.44 11.92 5.12
N VAL A 65 -8.69 10.88 4.73
CA VAL A 65 -9.10 9.49 4.99
C VAL A 65 -9.22 9.27 6.48
N ALA A 66 -10.44 8.95 6.94
CA ALA A 66 -10.70 8.61 8.32
C ALA A 66 -10.29 7.16 8.59
N ILE A 67 -9.19 6.99 9.32
CA ILE A 67 -8.70 5.69 9.77
C ILE A 67 -8.72 5.63 11.30
N GLU A 68 -9.17 4.51 11.86
CA GLU A 68 -9.16 4.31 13.32
C GLU A 68 -7.79 3.79 13.77
N GLY A 69 -7.39 4.20 14.98
CA GLY A 69 -6.11 3.85 15.57
C GLY A 69 -5.46 5.05 16.25
N GLU A 70 -4.52 4.78 17.13
CA GLU A 70 -3.72 5.82 17.80
C GLU A 70 -2.38 6.03 17.05
N ASP A 71 -1.68 7.10 17.39
CA ASP A 71 -0.31 7.40 16.96
C ASP A 71 -0.08 7.60 15.46
N HIS A 72 -1.13 7.75 14.65
CA HIS A 72 -1.00 8.11 13.23
C HIS A 72 -0.23 9.42 13.03
N GLU A 73 -0.28 10.35 13.98
CA GLU A 73 0.37 11.65 13.86
C GLU A 73 1.89 11.63 14.08
N THR A 74 2.47 10.48 14.44
CA THR A 74 3.90 10.36 14.77
C THR A 74 4.80 10.23 13.55
N TYR A 75 4.24 9.94 12.37
CA TYR A 75 4.99 9.81 11.12
C TYR A 75 4.95 11.11 10.31
N PRO A 76 6.09 11.58 9.77
CA PRO A 76 6.15 12.83 9.01
C PRO A 76 5.40 12.76 7.68
N VAL A 77 5.31 11.58 7.06
CA VAL A 77 4.59 11.37 5.81
C VAL A 77 3.46 10.38 6.02
N ARG A 78 2.26 10.75 5.56
CA ARG A 78 1.04 9.95 5.68
C ARG A 78 0.27 10.01 4.37
N ILE A 79 -0.02 8.85 3.81
CA ILE A 79 -0.67 8.71 2.50
C ILE A 79 -1.90 7.84 2.71
N GLY A 80 -3.06 8.49 2.75
CA GLY A 80 -4.36 7.85 2.88
C GLY A 80 -4.96 7.49 1.53
N GLY A 81 -5.68 6.37 1.45
CA GLY A 81 -6.47 6.02 0.28
C GLY A 81 -7.74 5.27 0.62
N THR A 82 -8.68 5.26 -0.34
CA THR A 82 -9.92 4.50 -0.25
C THR A 82 -10.05 3.56 -1.44
N GLY A 83 -10.28 2.28 -1.16
CA GLY A 83 -10.57 1.24 -2.15
C GLY A 83 -12.07 1.07 -2.33
N ARG A 84 -12.54 1.11 -3.59
CA ARG A 84 -13.95 0.95 -3.95
C ARG A 84 -14.17 -0.11 -5.02
N LEU A 85 -15.31 -0.78 -5.00
CA LEU A 85 -15.77 -1.63 -6.09
C LEU A 85 -16.29 -0.80 -7.26
N ALA A 86 -16.57 -1.46 -8.39
CA ALA A 86 -17.10 -0.81 -9.60
C ALA A 86 -18.47 -0.12 -9.39
N ASP A 87 -19.26 -0.57 -8.41
CA ASP A 87 -20.53 0.04 -8.03
C ASP A 87 -20.37 1.21 -7.02
N GLY A 88 -19.13 1.54 -6.65
CA GLY A 88 -18.79 2.60 -5.70
C GLY A 88 -18.76 2.14 -4.23
N ALA A 89 -19.11 0.90 -3.93
CA ALA A 89 -19.07 0.37 -2.57
C ALA A 89 -17.65 0.41 -2.02
N GLU A 90 -17.48 0.96 -0.82
CA GLU A 90 -16.20 1.02 -0.13
C GLU A 90 -15.83 -0.34 0.46
N VAL A 91 -14.63 -0.82 0.15
CA VAL A 91 -14.14 -2.13 0.61
C VAL A 91 -12.87 -2.03 1.43
N ALA A 92 -12.14 -0.92 1.35
CA ALA A 92 -10.97 -0.71 2.17
C ALA A 92 -10.67 0.78 2.38
N ARG A 93 -10.05 1.10 3.51
CA ARG A 93 -9.28 2.34 3.72
C ARG A 93 -7.86 1.98 4.06
N VAL A 94 -6.90 2.67 3.48
CA VAL A 94 -5.47 2.47 3.74
C VAL A 94 -4.86 3.74 4.32
N MET A 95 -3.85 3.56 5.18
CA MET A 95 -2.94 4.61 5.62
C MET A 95 -1.53 4.06 5.56
N HIS A 96 -0.71 4.61 4.66
CA HIS A 96 0.70 4.30 4.55
C HIS A 96 1.50 5.44 5.19
N GLU A 97 2.33 5.09 6.16
CA GLU A 97 2.99 6.06 7.04
C GLU A 97 4.48 5.80 7.02
N PHE A 98 5.25 6.86 6.74
CA PHE A 98 6.67 6.77 6.47
C PHE A 98 7.42 7.80 7.29
N GLY A 99 8.58 7.40 7.80
CA GLY A 99 9.55 8.25 8.46
C GLY A 99 10.90 7.56 8.53
N ASP A 100 11.91 8.25 9.03
CA ASP A 100 13.22 7.66 9.26
C ASP A 100 13.33 7.18 10.72
N GLY A 101 13.92 5.99 10.88
CA GLY A 101 14.37 5.41 12.13
C GLY A 101 15.90 5.36 12.22
N PRO A 102 16.47 4.89 13.33
CA PRO A 102 17.91 4.87 13.56
C PRO A 102 18.73 4.12 12.50
N ARG A 103 18.14 3.14 11.80
CA ARG A 103 18.84 2.33 10.81
C ARG A 103 18.44 2.62 9.36
N GLY A 104 17.40 3.41 9.13
CA GLY A 104 16.88 3.72 7.80
C GLY A 104 15.38 3.94 7.85
N LEU A 105 14.68 3.58 6.80
CA LEU A 105 13.25 3.83 6.67
C LEU A 105 12.46 3.01 7.71
N HIS A 106 11.50 3.68 8.35
CA HIS A 106 10.50 3.10 9.22
C HIS A 106 9.10 3.30 8.61
N ILE A 107 8.39 2.18 8.39
CA ILE A 107 7.06 2.17 7.76
C ILE A 107 6.02 1.57 8.70
N ARG A 108 4.86 2.22 8.82
CA ARG A 108 3.63 1.62 9.33
C ARG A 108 2.59 1.58 8.21
N LEU A 109 1.96 0.42 8.06
CA LEU A 109 0.92 0.17 7.06
C LEU A 109 -0.34 -0.20 7.82
N THR A 110 -1.43 0.50 7.55
CA THR A 110 -2.73 0.21 8.13
C THR A 110 -3.74 0.05 7.02
N ILE A 111 -4.56 -1.00 7.13
CA ILE A 111 -5.75 -1.18 6.30
C ILE A 111 -6.95 -1.45 7.21
N GLN A 112 -8.09 -0.90 6.84
CA GLN A 112 -9.37 -1.17 7.47
C GLN A 112 -10.35 -1.72 6.45
N PHE A 113 -10.99 -2.83 6.80
CA PHE A 113 -12.06 -3.44 6.03
C PHE A 113 -13.42 -3.17 6.70
N PRO A 114 -14.54 -3.31 5.97
CA PRO A 114 -15.87 -3.30 6.55
C PRO A 114 -15.99 -4.30 7.71
N ALA A 115 -16.79 -3.98 8.73
CA ALA A 115 -17.00 -4.85 9.88
C ALA A 115 -17.57 -6.25 9.52
N SER A 116 -18.15 -6.40 8.33
CA SER A 116 -18.64 -7.68 7.80
C SER A 116 -17.55 -8.53 7.15
N ALA A 117 -16.32 -8.04 7.00
CA ALA A 117 -15.22 -8.78 6.41
C ALA A 117 -14.84 -9.98 7.30
N PRO A 118 -14.62 -11.17 6.71
CA PRO A 118 -14.15 -12.33 7.47
C PRO A 118 -12.80 -12.08 8.15
N GLU A 119 -12.60 -12.63 9.35
CA GLU A 119 -11.37 -12.45 10.15
C GLU A 119 -10.08 -12.80 9.39
N HIS A 120 -10.12 -13.85 8.55
CA HIS A 120 -8.96 -14.27 7.76
C HIS A 120 -8.48 -13.22 6.75
N VAL A 121 -9.34 -12.28 6.34
CA VAL A 121 -8.95 -11.15 5.47
C VAL A 121 -7.87 -10.32 6.14
N PHE A 122 -8.01 -10.04 7.45
CA PHE A 122 -7.09 -9.18 8.19
C PHE A 122 -5.70 -9.81 8.28
N THR A 123 -5.60 -11.08 8.71
CA THR A 123 -4.31 -11.77 8.81
C THR A 123 -3.69 -12.00 7.43
N GLY A 124 -4.48 -12.35 6.41
CA GLY A 124 -3.99 -12.50 5.05
C GLY A 124 -3.38 -11.21 4.51
N HIS A 125 -4.06 -10.09 4.71
CA HIS A 125 -3.60 -8.81 4.19
C HIS A 125 -2.38 -8.25 4.93
N GLN A 126 -2.18 -8.62 6.21
CA GLN A 126 -0.91 -8.33 6.91
C GLN A 126 0.29 -8.99 6.23
N TRP A 127 0.15 -10.24 5.79
CA TRP A 127 1.18 -10.93 5.01
C TRP A 127 1.35 -10.31 3.63
N HIS A 128 0.24 -9.96 2.97
CA HIS A 128 0.26 -9.28 1.68
C HIS A 128 1.08 -7.99 1.74
N PHE A 129 0.79 -7.10 2.68
CA PHE A 129 1.55 -5.87 2.91
C PHE A 129 3.03 -6.11 3.22
N ALA A 130 3.34 -7.12 4.04
CA ALA A 130 4.71 -7.45 4.35
C ALA A 130 5.49 -7.87 3.09
N CYS A 131 4.92 -8.73 2.24
CA CYS A 131 5.54 -9.15 0.99
C CYS A 131 5.67 -8.01 -0.02
N GLU A 132 4.57 -7.29 -0.25
CA GLU A 132 4.48 -6.19 -1.21
C GLU A 132 5.51 -5.09 -0.91
N PHE A 133 5.48 -4.53 0.31
CA PHE A 133 6.36 -3.42 0.65
C PHE A 133 7.82 -3.86 0.79
N LEU A 134 8.10 -5.08 1.27
CA LEU A 134 9.48 -5.57 1.32
C LEU A 134 10.08 -5.69 -0.08
N ASN A 135 9.34 -6.27 -1.04
CA ASN A 135 9.82 -6.40 -2.42
C ASN A 135 10.00 -5.04 -3.10
N TRP A 136 9.10 -4.09 -2.87
CA TRP A 136 9.28 -2.71 -3.35
C TRP A 136 10.49 -2.02 -2.71
N LEU A 137 10.74 -2.25 -1.42
CA LEU A 137 11.90 -1.69 -0.74
C LEU A 137 13.21 -2.25 -1.29
N GLU A 138 13.28 -3.56 -1.51
CA GLU A 138 14.43 -4.20 -2.14
C GLU A 138 14.68 -3.65 -3.56
N ALA A 139 13.61 -3.50 -4.36
CA ALA A 139 13.70 -2.93 -5.69
C ALA A 139 14.13 -1.45 -5.68
N ALA A 140 13.62 -0.66 -4.72
CA ALA A 140 14.02 0.74 -4.54
C ALA A 140 15.48 0.87 -4.11
N HIS A 141 15.93 0.02 -3.19
CA HIS A 141 17.32 -0.02 -2.74
C HIS A 141 18.27 -0.40 -3.88
N ALA A 142 17.91 -1.39 -4.71
CA ALA A 142 18.72 -1.84 -5.84
C ALA A 142 18.78 -0.83 -7.00
N ALA A 143 17.82 0.11 -7.09
CA ALA A 143 17.75 1.12 -8.14
C ALA A 143 18.54 2.41 -7.83
N ARG A 144 19.25 2.46 -6.70
CA ARG A 144 20.06 3.60 -6.26
C ARG A 144 21.36 3.74 -7.03
#